data_AF-A0AAF0WTS8-F1
#
_entry.id   AF-A0AAF0WTS8-F1
#
_cell.length_a   1.000
_cell.length_b   1.000
_cell.length_c   1.000
_cell.angle_alpha   90.00
_cell.angle_beta   90.00
_cell.angle_gamma   90.00
#
_symmetry.space_group_name_H-M   'P 1'
#
loop_
_entity.id
_entity.type
_entity.pdbx_description
1 polymer ?
#
loop_
_entity_poly.entity_id
_entity_poly.type
_entity_poly.pdbx_seq_one_letter_code
_entity_poly.pdbx_strand_id
1 'polypeptide(L)'
;MNIEVKEKRLYDACLEGDAETLQALMKEDKLSLARVTLSSSFNQTPLHIASMLGHFEFAKSLLSYKPDFAGCVDSQGRSALHLASANGYANIIELLLKYDQKMCQFCDEDGRTPLHLAIIKGQHESVRELIKVSKEPNQERTMLHLCVKHNRLDVLILVLESGDRDLSNIKLDDNGNTTLHCATALQRMQIIQYLVKCRSQVEVNSLNEKGLTALDIIEEMPRDVKSKEIREFLISAGILRAKEIEAAIATGQLVPGAAATDHSSKLTRMWKAVKYAPIFHEEVEKKDKTVLVAASVIAAMAYTAAISPPGGVASMDAAEFSPSPSQPISPLDGVAEFSDDPYYSSYYLPPGGSLLAYFWPGLNRAFWISNTIAFMAALTVIFLFVSGATLKKRIIVLLIRGGMWVTLTAMTTAYVCAVVATSPESEKSVKNPYTYNKTILAIVLGLFAWMGMIITSIAIAAYPSIRSLVIKITKLKAKRNKINNDDAPAIASPSTTHIV
;
A
#
# COMPACT_ATOMS: atom_id res chain seq x y z
N MET A 1 8.65 0.11 -51.84
CA MET A 1 8.32 0.67 -50.50
C MET A 1 9.54 1.41 -49.99
N ASN A 2 9.39 2.68 -49.58
CA ASN A 2 10.48 3.54 -49.09
C ASN A 2 11.13 2.91 -47.84
N ILE A 3 12.45 3.02 -47.70
CA ILE A 3 13.23 2.43 -46.59
C ILE A 3 12.72 2.96 -45.24
N GLU A 4 12.43 4.25 -45.14
CA GLU A 4 11.89 4.89 -43.93
C GLU A 4 10.52 4.32 -43.51
N VAL A 5 9.67 3.96 -44.48
CA VAL A 5 8.36 3.37 -44.20
C VAL A 5 8.50 1.94 -43.67
N LYS A 6 9.49 1.19 -44.17
CA LYS A 6 9.81 -0.16 -43.65
C LYS A 6 10.39 -0.09 -42.24
N GLU A 7 11.30 0.84 -41.98
CA GLU A 7 11.89 1.06 -40.66
C GLU A 7 10.84 1.48 -39.63
N LYS A 8 9.93 2.39 -40.00
CA LYS A 8 8.81 2.78 -39.14
C LYS A 8 7.88 1.60 -38.86
N ARG A 9 7.51 0.83 -39.88
CA ARG A 9 6.63 -0.34 -39.71
C ARG A 9 7.29 -1.43 -38.86
N LEU A 10 8.61 -1.61 -38.97
CA LEU A 10 9.37 -2.50 -38.10
C LEU A 10 9.42 -1.96 -36.66
N TYR A 11 9.62 -0.65 -36.48
CA TYR A 11 9.59 -0.01 -35.17
C TYR A 11 8.22 -0.17 -34.48
N ASP A 12 7.13 0.08 -35.19
CA ASP A 12 5.76 -0.09 -34.69
C ASP A 12 5.52 -1.56 -34.29
N ALA A 13 5.96 -2.51 -35.14
CA ALA A 13 5.90 -3.94 -34.80
C ALA A 13 6.74 -4.31 -33.56
N CYS A 14 7.88 -3.64 -33.32
CA CYS A 14 8.68 -3.83 -32.10
C CYS A 14 7.95 -3.31 -30.85
N LEU A 15 7.22 -2.18 -30.97
CA LEU A 15 6.45 -1.62 -29.87
C LEU A 15 5.24 -2.49 -29.52
N GLU A 16 4.55 -3.00 -30.53
CA GLU A 16 3.37 -3.85 -30.36
C GLU A 16 3.71 -5.31 -30.04
N GLY A 17 4.92 -5.76 -30.39
CA GLY A 17 5.34 -7.15 -30.24
C GLY A 17 4.79 -8.06 -31.33
N ASP A 18 4.42 -7.49 -32.49
CA ASP A 18 3.81 -8.22 -33.60
C ASP A 18 4.84 -9.07 -34.37
N ALA A 19 4.92 -10.35 -33.99
CA ALA A 19 5.79 -11.33 -34.62
C ALA A 19 5.36 -11.69 -36.05
N GLU A 20 4.07 -11.55 -36.40
CA GLU A 20 3.57 -11.85 -37.75
C GLU A 20 4.03 -10.77 -38.73
N THR A 21 3.90 -9.50 -38.35
CA THR A 21 4.42 -8.38 -39.14
C THR A 21 5.94 -8.46 -39.27
N LEU A 22 6.66 -8.87 -38.22
CA LEU A 22 8.10 -9.15 -38.33
C LEU A 22 8.37 -10.23 -39.39
N GLN A 23 7.69 -11.37 -39.34
CA GLN A 23 7.88 -12.46 -40.31
C GLN A 23 7.53 -12.03 -41.74
N ALA A 24 6.48 -11.24 -41.93
CA ALA A 24 6.10 -10.69 -43.22
C ALA A 24 7.20 -9.78 -43.78
N LEU A 25 7.70 -8.84 -42.96
CA LEU A 25 8.82 -7.95 -43.33
C LEU A 25 10.09 -8.75 -43.64
N MET A 26 10.34 -9.85 -42.93
CA MET A 26 11.51 -10.71 -43.17
C MET A 26 11.42 -11.49 -44.49
N LYS A 27 10.21 -11.89 -44.90
CA LYS A 27 10.00 -12.53 -46.21
C LYS A 27 10.22 -11.54 -47.36
N GLU A 28 9.83 -10.29 -47.17
CA GLU A 28 9.97 -9.24 -48.18
C GLU A 28 11.42 -8.76 -48.34
N ASP A 29 12.21 -8.71 -47.27
CA ASP A 29 13.54 -8.11 -47.30
C ASP A 29 14.49 -8.70 -46.24
N LYS A 30 15.26 -9.70 -46.64
CA LYS A 30 16.22 -10.41 -45.77
C LYS A 30 17.39 -9.52 -45.28
N LEU A 31 17.68 -8.42 -45.97
CA LEU A 31 18.79 -7.50 -45.63
C LEU A 31 18.36 -6.37 -44.68
N SER A 32 17.05 -6.16 -44.49
CA SER A 32 16.51 -5.12 -43.61
C SER A 32 17.06 -5.21 -42.17
N LEU A 33 17.13 -6.39 -41.56
CA LEU A 33 17.66 -6.58 -40.19
C LEU A 33 19.12 -6.15 -39.99
N ALA A 34 19.95 -6.19 -41.03
CA ALA A 34 21.36 -5.83 -40.92
C ALA A 34 21.58 -4.32 -40.74
N ARG A 35 20.58 -3.49 -41.07
CA ARG A 35 20.65 -2.01 -40.97
C ARG A 35 19.85 -1.44 -39.80
N VAL A 36 19.08 -2.28 -39.09
CA VAL A 36 18.16 -1.84 -38.02
C VAL A 36 18.88 -1.81 -36.67
N THR A 37 19.90 -0.97 -36.57
CA THR A 37 20.02 -0.17 -35.35
C THR A 37 18.94 0.90 -35.50
N LEU A 38 17.83 0.76 -34.78
CA LEU A 38 16.78 1.78 -34.86
C LEU A 38 17.45 3.11 -34.54
N SER A 39 17.27 4.11 -35.41
CA SER A 39 17.80 5.49 -35.23
C SER A 39 17.11 6.22 -34.06
N SER A 40 16.83 5.48 -33.00
CA SER A 40 16.58 5.98 -31.66
C SER A 40 17.87 6.59 -31.15
N SER A 41 17.75 7.74 -30.48
CA SER A 41 18.82 8.46 -29.80
C SER A 41 19.62 7.62 -28.77
N PHE A 42 19.29 6.34 -28.60
CA PHE A 42 19.86 5.43 -27.62
C PHE A 42 20.51 4.17 -28.22
N ASN A 43 20.75 4.13 -29.55
CA ASN A 43 21.40 3.00 -30.23
C ASN A 43 20.78 1.62 -29.90
N GLN A 44 19.44 1.57 -29.83
CA GLN A 44 18.72 0.37 -29.45
C GLN A 44 18.45 -0.53 -30.65
N THR A 45 18.69 -1.83 -30.49
CA THR A 45 18.22 -2.84 -31.44
C THR A 45 16.75 -3.21 -31.17
N PRO A 46 16.02 -3.74 -32.16
CA PRO A 46 14.68 -4.32 -31.95
C PRO A 46 14.59 -5.29 -30.76
N LEU A 47 15.67 -6.04 -30.49
CA LEU A 47 15.73 -6.97 -29.37
C LEU A 47 15.75 -6.27 -28.00
N HIS A 48 16.35 -5.09 -27.91
CA HIS A 48 16.31 -4.27 -26.69
C HIS A 48 14.87 -3.85 -26.38
N ILE A 49 14.11 -3.39 -27.38
CA ILE A 49 12.71 -2.98 -27.22
C ILE A 49 11.85 -4.18 -26.82
N ALA A 50 11.98 -5.31 -27.53
CA ALA A 50 11.24 -6.53 -27.20
C ALA A 50 11.54 -7.03 -25.78
N SER A 51 12.80 -6.95 -25.34
CA SER A 51 13.22 -7.33 -23.99
C SER A 51 12.79 -6.33 -22.92
N MET A 52 12.62 -5.05 -23.27
CA MET A 52 12.12 -4.02 -22.38
C MET A 52 10.60 -4.11 -22.18
N LEU A 53 9.86 -4.52 -23.21
CA LEU A 53 8.39 -4.59 -23.21
C LEU A 53 7.83 -5.98 -22.91
N GLY A 54 8.67 -7.02 -22.93
CA GLY A 54 8.25 -8.39 -22.60
C GLY A 54 7.71 -9.20 -23.78
N HIS A 55 8.04 -8.81 -25.01
CA HIS A 55 7.52 -9.42 -26.23
C HIS A 55 8.27 -10.71 -26.57
N PHE A 56 7.95 -11.80 -25.88
CA PHE A 56 8.65 -13.08 -26.00
C PHE A 56 8.63 -13.68 -27.42
N GLU A 57 7.45 -13.82 -28.05
CA GLU A 57 7.36 -14.41 -29.39
C GLU A 57 8.06 -13.56 -30.46
N PHE A 58 8.03 -12.24 -30.29
CA PHE A 58 8.78 -11.31 -31.12
C PHE A 58 10.28 -11.50 -30.95
N ALA A 59 10.78 -11.52 -29.70
CA ALA A 59 12.20 -11.73 -29.40
C ALA A 59 12.70 -13.09 -29.94
N LYS A 60 11.90 -14.15 -29.79
CA LYS A 60 12.19 -15.49 -30.31
C LYS A 60 12.28 -15.50 -31.84
N SER A 61 11.30 -14.90 -32.51
CA SER A 61 11.30 -14.78 -33.96
C SER A 61 12.51 -13.98 -34.43
N LEU A 62 12.81 -12.86 -33.78
CA LEU A 62 13.93 -11.99 -34.11
C LEU A 62 15.28 -12.72 -34.00
N LEU A 63 15.52 -13.45 -32.91
CA LEU A 63 16.75 -14.22 -32.69
C LEU A 63 16.89 -15.39 -33.66
N SER A 64 15.79 -15.95 -34.16
CA SER A 64 15.83 -16.99 -35.20
C SER A 64 16.34 -16.45 -36.54
N TYR A 65 16.09 -15.17 -36.84
CA TYR A 65 16.58 -14.51 -38.05
C TYR A 65 17.96 -13.89 -37.88
N LYS A 66 18.24 -13.28 -36.72
CA LYS A 66 19.52 -12.59 -36.44
C LYS A 66 19.99 -12.86 -35.00
N PRO A 67 20.71 -13.97 -34.77
CA PRO A 67 21.19 -14.33 -33.43
C PRO A 67 22.19 -13.33 -32.86
N ASP A 68 22.94 -12.62 -33.72
CA ASP A 68 23.96 -11.62 -33.30
C ASP A 68 23.40 -10.54 -32.38
N PHE A 69 22.09 -10.25 -32.45
CA PHE A 69 21.46 -9.23 -31.60
C PHE A 69 21.51 -9.57 -30.12
N ALA A 70 21.67 -10.84 -29.74
CA ALA A 70 21.83 -11.23 -28.35
C ALA A 70 23.06 -10.58 -27.67
N GLY A 71 24.14 -10.34 -28.44
CA GLY A 71 25.39 -9.73 -27.97
C GLY A 71 25.46 -8.21 -28.14
N CYS A 72 24.44 -7.56 -28.72
CA CYS A 72 24.43 -6.12 -28.91
C CYS A 72 24.15 -5.38 -27.59
N VAL A 73 24.67 -4.16 -27.50
CA VAL A 73 24.47 -3.24 -26.37
C VAL A 73 23.90 -1.91 -26.85
N ASP A 74 23.09 -1.28 -26.00
CA ASP A 74 22.55 0.07 -26.23
C ASP A 74 23.55 1.16 -25.82
N SER A 75 23.14 2.43 -25.92
CA SER A 75 23.96 3.59 -25.57
C SER A 75 24.32 3.72 -24.09
N GLN A 76 23.83 2.83 -23.22
CA GLN A 76 24.19 2.76 -21.80
C GLN A 76 24.99 1.49 -21.49
N GLY A 77 25.51 0.82 -22.52
CA GLY A 77 26.20 -0.46 -22.41
C GLY A 77 25.29 -1.62 -22.00
N ARG A 78 23.96 -1.44 -22.01
CA ARG A 78 23.02 -2.49 -21.58
C ARG A 78 22.70 -3.39 -22.75
N SER A 79 22.78 -4.69 -22.54
CA SER A 79 22.28 -5.68 -23.50
C SER A 79 20.78 -5.93 -23.33
N ALA A 80 20.19 -6.64 -24.30
CA ALA A 80 18.83 -7.17 -24.20
C ALA A 80 18.61 -7.95 -22.89
N LEU A 81 19.62 -8.69 -22.42
CA LEU A 81 19.56 -9.46 -21.17
C LEU A 81 19.45 -8.54 -19.94
N HIS A 82 20.15 -7.41 -19.92
CA HIS A 82 20.01 -6.41 -18.85
C HIS A 82 18.58 -5.90 -18.74
N LEU A 83 17.96 -5.57 -19.88
CA LEU A 83 16.60 -5.04 -19.93
C LEU A 83 15.56 -6.07 -19.52
N ALA A 84 15.66 -7.32 -20.02
CA ALA A 84 14.77 -8.40 -19.61
C ALA A 84 14.89 -8.69 -18.10
N SER A 85 16.12 -8.67 -17.58
CA SER A 85 16.43 -8.89 -16.16
C SER A 85 15.84 -7.82 -15.25
N ALA A 86 15.97 -6.54 -15.63
CA ALA A 86 15.43 -5.41 -14.89
C ALA A 86 13.89 -5.38 -14.87
N ASN A 87 13.23 -5.89 -15.92
CA ASN A 87 11.77 -5.87 -16.06
C ASN A 87 11.06 -7.15 -15.61
N GLY A 88 11.79 -8.24 -15.32
CA GLY A 88 11.18 -9.46 -14.76
C GLY A 88 10.82 -10.55 -15.77
N TYR A 89 11.27 -10.45 -17.01
CA TYR A 89 10.87 -11.37 -18.09
C TYR A 89 11.74 -12.64 -18.13
N ALA A 90 11.52 -13.55 -17.18
CA ALA A 90 12.28 -14.79 -17.02
C ALA A 90 12.31 -15.66 -18.30
N ASN A 91 11.20 -15.74 -19.03
CA ASN A 91 11.12 -16.44 -20.32
C ASN A 91 12.06 -15.86 -21.39
N ILE A 92 12.20 -14.53 -21.45
CA ILE A 92 13.13 -13.85 -22.36
C ILE A 92 14.58 -14.04 -21.88
N ILE A 93 14.81 -14.03 -20.57
CA ILE A 93 16.13 -14.32 -19.98
C ILE A 93 16.61 -15.72 -20.38
N GLU A 94 15.78 -16.74 -20.19
CA GLU A 94 16.08 -18.11 -20.60
C GLU A 94 16.37 -18.22 -22.11
N LEU A 95 15.59 -17.51 -22.93
CA LEU A 95 15.80 -17.45 -24.37
C LEU A 95 17.16 -16.83 -24.71
N LEU A 96 17.47 -15.65 -24.16
CA LEU A 96 18.70 -14.92 -24.45
C LEU A 96 19.95 -15.70 -23.98
N LEU A 97 19.89 -16.33 -22.82
CA LEU A 97 20.99 -17.15 -22.28
C LEU A 97 21.31 -18.37 -23.15
N LYS A 98 20.33 -18.90 -23.91
CA LYS A 98 20.58 -19.98 -24.89
C LYS A 98 21.36 -19.51 -26.11
N TYR A 99 21.23 -18.23 -26.49
CA TYR A 99 21.92 -17.67 -27.64
C TYR A 99 23.30 -17.11 -27.27
N ASP A 100 23.39 -16.39 -26.16
CA ASP A 100 24.67 -15.88 -25.66
C ASP A 100 24.71 -15.85 -24.11
N GLN A 101 25.20 -16.95 -23.55
CA GLN A 101 25.34 -17.10 -22.10
C GLN A 101 26.35 -16.11 -21.50
N LYS A 102 27.36 -15.65 -22.27
CA LYS A 102 28.43 -14.77 -21.74
C LYS A 102 27.88 -13.40 -21.32
N MET A 103 26.77 -12.98 -21.92
CA MET A 103 26.12 -11.71 -21.60
C MET A 103 25.60 -11.64 -20.15
N CYS A 104 25.52 -12.76 -19.42
CA CYS A 104 25.17 -12.76 -18.00
C CYS A 104 26.25 -12.11 -17.12
N GLN A 105 27.49 -12.04 -17.60
CA GLN A 105 28.63 -11.43 -16.90
C GLN A 105 28.98 -10.03 -17.43
N PHE A 106 28.40 -9.63 -18.56
CA PHE A 106 28.66 -8.31 -19.14
C PHE A 106 28.10 -7.22 -18.24
N CYS A 107 28.83 -6.10 -18.10
CA CYS A 107 28.42 -4.98 -17.27
C CYS A 107 27.93 -3.81 -18.14
N ASP A 108 26.89 -3.13 -17.67
CA ASP A 108 26.50 -1.82 -18.19
C ASP A 108 27.52 -0.72 -17.81
N GLU A 109 27.28 0.52 -18.25
CA GLU A 109 28.15 1.67 -17.95
C GLU A 109 28.30 1.97 -16.45
N ASP A 110 27.32 1.57 -15.63
CA ASP A 110 27.37 1.68 -14.16
C ASP A 110 28.12 0.50 -13.51
N GLY A 111 28.72 -0.40 -14.29
CA GLY A 111 29.40 -1.60 -13.81
C GLY A 111 28.44 -2.69 -13.30
N ARG A 112 27.16 -2.68 -13.73
CA ARG A 112 26.13 -3.62 -13.25
C ARG A 112 25.90 -4.73 -14.25
N THR A 113 25.90 -5.97 -13.76
CA THR A 113 25.48 -7.15 -14.53
C THR A 113 23.96 -7.24 -14.62
N PRO A 114 23.40 -8.09 -15.51
CA PRO A 114 21.96 -8.34 -15.54
C PRO A 114 21.40 -8.81 -14.19
N LEU A 115 22.18 -9.61 -13.45
CA LEU A 115 21.79 -10.07 -12.11
C LEU A 115 21.73 -8.91 -11.11
N HIS A 116 22.68 -7.97 -11.16
CA HIS A 116 22.62 -6.77 -10.31
C HIS A 116 21.34 -5.98 -10.57
N LEU A 117 20.96 -5.78 -11.83
CA LEU A 117 19.73 -5.06 -12.18
C LEU A 117 18.47 -5.82 -11.73
N ALA A 118 18.42 -7.13 -11.91
CA ALA A 118 17.31 -7.96 -11.43
C ALA A 118 17.13 -7.83 -9.91
N ILE A 119 18.23 -7.88 -9.14
CA ILE A 119 18.21 -7.68 -7.68
C ILE A 119 17.75 -6.27 -7.33
N ILE A 120 18.36 -5.24 -7.90
CA ILE A 120 18.02 -3.83 -7.62
C ILE A 120 16.53 -3.56 -7.87
N LYS A 121 15.98 -4.13 -8.94
CA LYS A 121 14.57 -3.99 -9.31
C LYS A 121 13.63 -4.93 -8.55
N GLY A 122 14.16 -5.92 -7.83
CA GLY A 122 13.37 -6.87 -7.04
C GLY A 122 12.69 -7.96 -7.89
N GLN A 123 13.26 -8.29 -9.05
CA GLN A 123 12.66 -9.21 -10.00
C GLN A 123 12.96 -10.67 -9.64
N HIS A 124 12.12 -11.24 -8.77
CA HIS A 124 12.32 -12.55 -8.14
C HIS A 124 12.63 -13.69 -9.12
N GLU A 125 11.82 -13.85 -10.17
CA GLU A 125 12.00 -14.92 -11.15
C GLU A 125 13.21 -14.69 -12.06
N SER A 126 13.52 -13.43 -12.42
CA SER A 126 14.76 -13.11 -13.13
C SER A 126 16.00 -13.48 -12.32
N VAL A 127 16.00 -13.16 -11.02
CA VAL A 127 17.11 -13.53 -10.13
C VAL A 127 17.25 -15.05 -10.04
N ARG A 128 16.13 -15.78 -9.93
CA ARG A 128 16.14 -17.24 -9.90
C ARG A 128 16.81 -17.83 -11.14
N GLU A 129 16.49 -17.35 -12.33
CA GLU A 129 17.09 -17.86 -13.56
C GLU A 129 18.57 -17.49 -13.69
N LEU A 130 18.93 -16.25 -13.35
CA LEU A 130 20.31 -15.77 -13.48
C LEU A 130 21.27 -16.41 -12.47
N ILE A 131 20.83 -16.70 -11.24
CA ILE A 131 21.67 -17.38 -10.23
C ILE A 131 22.11 -18.78 -10.68
N LYS A 132 21.28 -19.50 -11.46
CA LYS A 132 21.65 -20.85 -11.97
C LYS A 132 22.90 -20.81 -12.84
N VAL A 133 23.11 -19.70 -13.54
CA VAL A 133 24.14 -19.53 -14.57
C VAL A 133 25.33 -18.73 -14.04
N SER A 134 25.09 -17.81 -13.09
CA SER A 134 26.11 -16.93 -12.53
C SER A 134 26.83 -17.59 -11.35
N LYS A 135 28.02 -18.16 -11.58
CA LYS A 135 28.78 -18.96 -10.57
C LYS A 135 30.05 -18.26 -10.05
N GLU A 136 30.14 -16.94 -10.14
CA GLU A 136 31.32 -16.17 -9.71
C GLU A 136 31.42 -16.10 -8.16
N PRO A 137 32.61 -16.32 -7.57
CA PRO A 137 32.79 -16.38 -6.11
C PRO A 137 32.54 -15.02 -5.42
N ASN A 138 32.81 -13.89 -6.08
CA ASN A 138 32.63 -12.55 -5.51
C ASN A 138 31.19 -12.02 -5.66
N GLN A 139 30.33 -12.76 -6.34
CA GLN A 139 28.99 -12.31 -6.65
C GLN A 139 28.06 -12.43 -5.44
N GLU A 140 28.28 -13.41 -4.56
CA GLU A 140 27.46 -13.64 -3.36
C GLU A 140 27.45 -12.43 -2.43
N ARG A 141 28.64 -11.91 -2.09
CA ARG A 141 28.80 -10.67 -1.31
C ARG A 141 28.04 -9.52 -1.95
N THR A 142 28.22 -9.34 -3.25
CA THR A 142 27.62 -8.25 -4.01
C THR A 142 26.09 -8.38 -4.05
N MET A 143 25.55 -9.59 -4.25
CA MET A 143 24.11 -9.86 -4.26
C MET A 143 23.46 -9.51 -2.92
N LEU A 144 24.03 -9.99 -1.81
CA LEU A 144 23.50 -9.72 -0.47
C LEU A 144 23.56 -8.23 -0.14
N HIS A 145 24.67 -7.57 -0.45
CA HIS A 145 24.82 -6.13 -0.27
C HIS A 145 23.75 -5.36 -1.05
N LEU A 146 23.53 -5.69 -2.32
CA LEU A 146 22.50 -5.06 -3.15
C LEU A 146 21.09 -5.30 -2.61
N CYS A 147 20.78 -6.51 -2.13
CA CYS A 147 19.49 -6.82 -1.52
C CYS A 147 19.20 -5.93 -0.30
N VAL A 148 20.18 -5.78 0.59
CA VAL A 148 20.04 -4.94 1.79
C VAL A 148 19.98 -3.45 1.42
N LYS A 149 20.87 -3.00 0.54
CA LYS A 149 20.95 -1.62 0.07
C LYS A 149 19.63 -1.15 -0.54
N HIS A 150 19.03 -1.98 -1.40
CA HIS A 150 17.78 -1.68 -2.10
C HIS A 150 16.51 -2.20 -1.39
N ASN A 151 16.64 -2.71 -0.16
CA ASN A 151 15.52 -3.23 0.65
C ASN A 151 14.69 -4.31 -0.07
N ARG A 152 15.36 -5.32 -0.63
CA ARG A 152 14.76 -6.41 -1.40
C ARG A 152 14.75 -7.69 -0.57
N LEU A 153 13.81 -7.77 0.38
CA LEU A 153 13.68 -8.93 1.27
C LEU A 153 13.39 -10.23 0.50
N ASP A 154 12.43 -10.22 -0.43
CA ASP A 154 12.03 -11.44 -1.14
C ASP A 154 13.19 -12.05 -1.94
N VAL A 155 13.97 -11.18 -2.58
CA VAL A 155 15.19 -11.57 -3.30
C VAL A 155 16.28 -12.01 -2.33
N LEU A 156 16.44 -11.35 -1.19
CA LEU A 156 17.37 -11.78 -0.15
C LEU A 156 17.05 -13.20 0.30
N ILE A 157 15.77 -13.51 0.58
CA ILE A 157 15.32 -14.85 0.96
C ILE A 157 15.67 -15.85 -0.15
N LEU A 158 15.35 -15.54 -1.41
CA LEU A 158 15.69 -16.40 -2.54
C LEU A 158 17.19 -16.69 -2.62
N VAL A 159 18.04 -15.67 -2.51
CA VAL A 159 19.50 -15.81 -2.55
C VAL A 159 19.97 -16.73 -1.41
N LEU A 160 19.48 -16.51 -0.19
CA LEU A 160 19.82 -17.32 0.98
C LEU A 160 19.33 -18.77 0.87
N GLU A 161 18.17 -19.02 0.25
CA GLU A 161 17.63 -20.36 0.02
C GLU A 161 18.30 -21.10 -1.15
N SER A 162 18.87 -20.37 -2.10
CA SER A 162 19.46 -20.94 -3.32
C SER A 162 20.86 -21.51 -3.13
N GLY A 163 21.54 -21.18 -2.03
CA GLY A 163 22.90 -21.64 -1.72
C GLY A 163 22.98 -22.55 -0.50
N ASP A 164 23.80 -23.60 -0.58
CA ASP A 164 24.20 -24.46 0.55
C ASP A 164 25.44 -23.89 1.28
N ARG A 165 25.52 -22.56 1.42
CA ARG A 165 26.74 -21.87 1.87
C ARG A 165 26.50 -21.04 3.12
N ASP A 166 27.43 -21.14 4.05
CA ASP A 166 27.42 -20.45 5.32
C ASP A 166 27.64 -18.93 5.13
N LEU A 167 26.61 -18.15 5.42
CA LEU A 167 26.57 -16.70 5.18
C LEU A 167 27.01 -15.89 6.40
N SER A 168 27.28 -16.56 7.53
CA SER A 168 27.59 -15.94 8.82
C SER A 168 28.81 -15.01 8.76
N ASN A 169 29.76 -15.27 7.86
CA ASN A 169 31.05 -14.56 7.80
C ASN A 169 31.25 -13.66 6.58
N ILE A 170 30.21 -13.41 5.77
CA ILE A 170 30.37 -12.57 4.58
C ILE A 170 30.39 -11.09 5.00
N LYS A 171 31.59 -10.52 4.96
CA LYS A 171 31.80 -9.06 5.04
C LYS A 171 31.30 -8.41 3.75
N LEU A 172 30.36 -7.48 3.85
CA LEU A 172 29.70 -6.85 2.71
C LEU A 172 30.38 -5.56 2.24
N ASP A 173 31.02 -4.83 3.14
CA ASP A 173 31.69 -3.56 2.83
C ASP A 173 33.14 -3.54 3.35
N ASP A 174 33.84 -2.45 3.06
CA ASP A 174 35.24 -2.24 3.43
C ASP A 174 35.41 -1.99 4.93
N ASN A 175 34.31 -1.80 5.67
CA ASN A 175 34.31 -1.69 7.12
C ASN A 175 34.13 -3.07 7.79
N GLY A 176 34.08 -4.14 7.00
CA GLY A 176 33.83 -5.50 7.47
C GLY A 176 32.42 -5.70 8.04
N ASN A 177 31.45 -4.88 7.66
CA ASN A 177 30.07 -5.03 8.12
C ASN A 177 29.43 -6.29 7.53
N THR A 178 28.82 -7.10 8.39
CA THR A 178 27.96 -8.22 7.95
C THR A 178 26.61 -7.73 7.43
N THR A 179 25.81 -8.64 6.88
CA THR A 179 24.43 -8.35 6.42
C THR A 179 23.57 -7.69 7.50
N LEU A 180 23.71 -8.10 8.76
CA LEU A 180 22.95 -7.52 9.87
C LEU A 180 23.41 -6.09 10.21
N HIS A 181 24.72 -5.81 10.16
CA HIS A 181 25.26 -4.46 10.35
C HIS A 181 24.73 -3.51 9.27
N CYS A 182 24.84 -3.89 7.99
CA CYS A 182 24.32 -3.07 6.88
C CYS A 182 22.81 -2.87 6.97
N ALA A 183 22.05 -3.92 7.33
CA ALA A 183 20.60 -3.82 7.48
C ALA A 183 20.22 -2.87 8.63
N THR A 184 20.99 -2.88 9.71
CA THR A 184 20.79 -2.00 10.87
C THR A 184 21.15 -0.55 10.54
N ALA A 185 22.31 -0.31 9.93
CA ALA A 185 22.75 1.02 9.49
C ALA A 185 21.78 1.65 8.48
N LEU A 186 21.18 0.85 7.60
CA LEU A 186 20.18 1.29 6.62
C LEU A 186 18.73 1.21 7.14
N GLN A 187 18.54 0.87 8.41
CA GLN A 187 17.25 0.75 9.10
C GLN A 187 16.22 -0.15 8.38
N ARG A 188 16.68 -1.27 7.79
CA ARG A 188 15.86 -2.25 7.06
C ARG A 188 15.17 -3.22 8.01
N MET A 189 14.17 -2.74 8.76
CA MET A 189 13.46 -3.49 9.80
C MET A 189 13.07 -4.93 9.40
N GLN A 190 12.44 -5.11 8.24
CA GLN A 190 11.96 -6.43 7.81
C GLN A 190 13.10 -7.41 7.56
N ILE A 191 14.21 -6.94 6.98
CA ILE A 191 15.44 -7.73 6.81
C ILE A 191 16.05 -8.07 8.17
N ILE A 192 16.11 -7.11 9.09
CA ILE A 192 16.61 -7.34 10.46
C ILE A 192 15.77 -8.42 11.16
N GLN A 193 14.44 -8.32 11.11
CA GLN A 193 13.54 -9.32 11.69
C GLN A 193 13.75 -10.71 11.10
N TYR A 194 13.90 -10.79 9.78
CA TYR A 194 14.16 -12.05 9.09
C TYR A 194 15.50 -12.67 9.52
N LEU A 195 16.59 -11.89 9.49
CA LEU A 195 17.92 -12.36 9.88
C LEU A 195 17.98 -12.82 11.35
N VAL A 196 17.40 -12.04 12.25
CA VAL A 196 17.34 -12.35 13.69
C VAL A 196 16.47 -13.56 14.00
N LYS A 197 15.50 -13.88 13.14
CA LYS A 197 14.70 -15.10 13.26
C LYS A 197 15.45 -16.33 12.74
N CYS A 198 16.35 -16.15 11.77
CA CYS A 198 17.17 -17.20 11.17
C CYS A 198 18.54 -17.37 11.83
N ARG A 199 18.62 -17.27 13.18
CA ARG A 199 19.91 -17.29 13.92
C ARG A 199 20.74 -18.55 13.76
N SER A 200 20.14 -19.65 13.33
CA SER A 200 20.85 -20.88 13.04
C SER A 200 21.74 -20.77 11.79
N GLN A 201 21.56 -19.72 10.97
CA GLN A 201 22.27 -19.52 9.69
C GLN A 201 23.09 -18.22 9.65
N VAL A 202 22.87 -17.30 10.59
CA VAL A 202 23.51 -15.98 10.62
C VAL A 202 24.04 -15.71 12.02
N GLU A 203 25.35 -15.46 12.12
CA GLU A 203 25.94 -15.01 13.38
C GLU A 203 25.49 -13.57 13.66
N VAL A 204 24.72 -13.40 14.74
CA VAL A 204 24.09 -12.13 15.10
C VAL A 204 24.98 -11.23 15.97
N ASN A 205 26.02 -11.81 16.57
CA ASN A 205 26.95 -11.14 17.48
C ASN A 205 28.32 -10.91 16.83
N SER A 206 28.43 -11.03 15.50
CA SER A 206 29.68 -10.75 14.80
C SER A 206 30.12 -9.31 15.02
N LEU A 207 31.43 -9.09 15.06
CA LEU A 207 32.05 -7.77 15.16
C LEU A 207 32.53 -7.34 13.77
N ASN A 208 32.31 -6.07 13.43
CA ASN A 208 32.92 -5.47 12.24
C ASN A 208 34.40 -5.13 12.49
N GLU A 209 35.09 -4.54 11.50
CA GLU A 209 36.53 -4.21 11.65
C GLU A 209 36.80 -3.10 12.67
N LYS A 210 35.76 -2.37 13.09
CA LYS A 210 35.82 -1.38 14.17
C LYS A 210 35.52 -1.99 15.55
N GLY A 211 35.28 -3.30 15.64
CA GLY A 211 34.91 -3.97 16.88
C GLY A 211 33.48 -3.66 17.35
N LEU A 212 32.60 -3.23 16.44
CA LEU A 212 31.21 -2.89 16.76
C LEU A 212 30.28 -4.04 16.34
N THR A 213 29.26 -4.29 17.15
CA THR A 213 28.12 -5.15 16.80
C THR A 213 27.04 -4.34 16.06
N ALA A 214 26.05 -5.03 15.48
CA ALA A 214 24.88 -4.36 14.92
C ALA A 214 24.11 -3.52 15.97
N LEU A 215 24.12 -3.93 17.25
CA LEU A 215 23.53 -3.18 18.35
C LEU A 215 24.36 -1.93 18.70
N ASP A 216 25.68 -1.96 18.55
CA ASP A 216 26.51 -0.78 18.76
C ASP A 216 26.30 0.25 17.64
N ILE A 217 26.14 -0.21 16.38
CA ILE A 217 25.84 0.68 15.24
C ILE A 217 24.54 1.47 15.47
N ILE A 218 23.46 0.83 15.95
CA ILE A 218 22.17 1.53 16.14
C ILE A 218 22.21 2.59 17.25
N GLU A 219 23.13 2.47 18.21
CA GLU A 219 23.33 3.45 19.29
C GLU A 219 24.12 4.68 18.81
N GLU A 220 24.99 4.51 17.82
CA GLU A 220 25.70 5.63 17.16
C GLU A 220 24.78 6.44 16.23
N MET A 221 23.63 5.88 15.84
CA MET A 221 22.66 6.54 14.96
C MET A 221 21.84 7.62 15.70
N PRO A 222 21.31 8.62 14.96
CA PRO A 222 20.36 9.58 15.51
C PRO A 222 19.16 8.86 16.15
N ARG A 223 18.71 9.34 17.33
CA ARG A 223 17.63 8.72 18.12
C ARG A 223 16.23 8.95 17.53
N ASP A 224 16.03 8.54 16.29
CA ASP A 224 14.73 8.57 15.63
C ASP A 224 13.85 7.37 16.05
N VAL A 225 12.56 7.43 15.70
CA VAL A 225 11.58 6.41 16.13
C VAL A 225 11.95 5.02 15.57
N LYS A 226 12.50 4.94 14.35
CA LYS A 226 12.89 3.64 13.77
C LYS A 226 14.11 3.07 14.46
N SER A 227 15.13 3.89 14.73
CA SER A 227 16.32 3.41 15.45
C SER A 227 15.99 2.89 16.84
N LYS A 228 15.05 3.53 17.56
CA LYS A 228 14.56 3.01 18.85
C LYS A 228 13.83 1.66 18.72
N GLU A 229 12.96 1.53 17.73
CA GLU A 229 12.22 0.28 17.47
C GLU A 229 13.17 -0.87 17.11
N ILE A 230 14.15 -0.60 16.25
CA ILE A 230 15.19 -1.58 15.87
C ILE A 230 16.03 -1.96 17.10
N ARG A 231 16.46 -0.97 17.88
CA ARG A 231 17.22 -1.19 19.12
C ARG A 231 16.47 -2.07 20.10
N GLU A 232 15.20 -1.76 20.39
CA GLU A 232 14.36 -2.57 21.29
C GLU A 232 14.20 -4.00 20.75
N PHE A 233 14.03 -4.15 19.43
CA PHE A 233 13.95 -5.47 18.81
C PHE A 233 15.26 -6.27 18.96
N LEU A 234 16.41 -5.67 18.66
CA LEU A 234 17.72 -6.32 18.79
C LEU A 234 18.03 -6.72 20.25
N ILE A 235 17.66 -5.88 21.22
CA ILE A 235 17.79 -6.20 22.66
C ILE A 235 16.83 -7.32 23.06
N SER A 236 15.56 -7.26 22.62
CA SER A 236 14.59 -8.34 22.90
C SER A 236 15.03 -9.68 22.30
N ALA A 237 15.79 -9.60 21.22
CA ALA A 237 16.43 -10.72 20.58
C ALA A 237 17.64 -11.24 21.39
N GLY A 238 18.20 -10.51 22.35
CA GLY A 238 19.38 -10.94 23.09
C GLY A 238 20.67 -10.85 22.27
N ILE A 239 20.72 -9.90 21.33
CA ILE A 239 21.96 -9.50 20.67
C ILE A 239 22.76 -8.68 21.67
N LEU A 240 24.03 -9.04 21.84
CA LEU A 240 24.91 -8.45 22.83
C LEU A 240 25.66 -7.27 22.23
N ARG A 241 26.10 -6.35 23.11
CA ARG A 241 27.07 -5.31 22.74
C ARG A 241 28.48 -5.88 22.69
N ALA A 242 29.39 -5.23 21.96
CA ALA A 242 30.79 -5.66 21.91
C ALA A 242 31.42 -5.84 23.30
N LYS A 243 31.20 -4.87 24.21
CA LYS A 243 31.69 -4.94 25.60
C LYS A 243 31.11 -6.10 26.42
N GLU A 244 29.86 -6.48 26.13
CA GLU A 244 29.19 -7.59 26.81
C GLU A 244 29.69 -8.93 26.27
N ILE A 245 30.02 -8.99 24.97
CA ILE A 245 30.67 -10.15 24.35
C ILE A 245 32.05 -10.35 24.97
N GLU A 246 32.87 -9.30 25.09
CA GLU A 246 34.19 -9.36 25.76
C GLU A 246 34.09 -9.86 27.21
N ALA A 247 33.11 -9.35 27.96
CA ALA A 247 32.86 -9.79 29.34
C ALA A 247 32.36 -11.25 29.41
N ALA A 248 31.54 -11.69 28.46
CA ALA A 248 31.04 -13.07 28.39
C ALA A 248 32.12 -14.07 27.97
N ILE A 249 33.06 -13.66 27.11
CA ILE A 249 34.25 -14.44 26.76
C ILE A 249 35.18 -14.55 27.97
N ALA A 250 35.42 -13.45 28.68
CA ALA A 250 36.27 -13.43 29.88
C ALA A 250 35.73 -14.30 31.04
N THR A 251 34.42 -14.49 31.10
CA THR A 251 33.74 -15.32 32.12
C THR A 251 33.49 -16.77 31.65
N GLY A 252 33.91 -17.13 30.44
CA GLY A 252 33.79 -18.49 29.88
C GLY A 252 32.37 -18.91 29.49
N GLN A 253 31.42 -17.98 29.40
CA GLN A 253 30.02 -18.26 29.03
C GLN A 253 29.80 -18.36 27.51
N LEU A 254 30.76 -17.90 26.70
CA LEU A 254 30.72 -17.89 25.23
C LEU A 254 32.04 -18.46 24.68
N VAL A 255 31.96 -19.50 23.85
CA VAL A 255 33.11 -20.05 23.11
C VAL A 255 33.19 -19.37 21.74
N PRO A 256 34.35 -18.80 21.34
CA PRO A 256 34.50 -18.21 20.01
C PRO A 256 34.31 -19.26 18.92
N GLY A 257 33.37 -19.05 17.99
CA GLY A 257 33.19 -19.90 16.80
C GLY A 257 32.26 -21.11 16.97
N ALA A 258 31.48 -21.21 18.05
CA ALA A 258 30.46 -22.26 18.17
C ALA A 258 29.21 -21.90 17.35
N ALA A 259 29.11 -22.45 16.13
CA ALA A 259 27.83 -22.54 15.42
C ALA A 259 26.80 -23.19 16.35
N ALA A 260 25.66 -22.52 16.54
CA ALA A 260 24.61 -22.95 17.43
C ALA A 260 24.22 -24.41 17.14
N THR A 261 24.34 -25.27 18.15
CA THR A 261 24.02 -26.70 18.05
C THR A 261 22.58 -26.92 17.62
N ASP A 262 22.47 -27.88 16.70
CA ASP A 262 21.32 -28.31 15.91
C ASP A 262 20.02 -28.58 16.71
N HIS A 263 18.99 -27.80 16.38
CA HIS A 263 17.58 -28.15 16.60
C HIS A 263 16.72 -27.74 15.38
N SER A 264 17.18 -28.02 14.16
CA SER A 264 16.54 -27.51 12.93
C SER A 264 15.82 -28.54 12.06
N SER A 265 15.75 -29.83 12.44
CA SER A 265 15.10 -30.84 11.59
C SER A 265 13.56 -30.77 11.53
N LYS A 266 12.90 -30.06 12.47
CA LYS A 266 11.44 -29.85 12.47
C LYS A 266 11.00 -28.51 11.85
N LEU A 267 11.79 -27.45 12.00
CA LEU A 267 11.41 -26.10 11.55
C LEU A 267 11.49 -25.91 10.03
N THR A 268 12.50 -26.52 9.39
CA THR A 268 12.65 -26.54 7.93
C THR A 268 11.51 -27.30 7.23
N ARG A 269 10.95 -28.32 7.90
CA ARG A 269 9.75 -29.04 7.42
C ARG A 269 8.46 -28.24 7.60
N MET A 270 8.35 -27.49 8.69
CA MET A 270 7.21 -26.63 8.98
C MET A 270 7.10 -25.44 8.01
N TRP A 271 8.23 -24.91 7.52
CA TRP A 271 8.26 -23.76 6.63
C TRP A 271 7.93 -24.08 5.16
N LYS A 272 8.13 -25.32 4.69
CA LYS A 272 7.61 -25.75 3.38
C LYS A 272 6.08 -25.69 3.31
N ALA A 273 5.38 -25.78 4.44
CA ALA A 273 3.93 -25.62 4.53
C ALA A 273 3.47 -24.16 4.65
N VAL A 274 4.36 -23.25 5.09
CA VAL A 274 4.11 -21.79 5.19
C VAL A 274 4.36 -21.07 3.85
N LYS A 275 4.90 -21.80 2.87
CA LYS A 275 5.24 -21.33 1.50
C LYS A 275 4.07 -20.73 0.69
N TYR A 276 2.84 -20.79 1.20
CA TYR A 276 1.65 -20.20 0.60
C TYR A 276 0.78 -19.37 1.58
N ALA A 277 1.31 -18.97 2.75
CA ALA A 277 0.56 -18.12 3.68
C ALA A 277 0.66 -16.64 3.27
N PRO A 278 -0.47 -15.93 3.07
CA PRO A 278 -0.49 -14.50 2.68
C PRO A 278 -0.23 -13.62 3.91
N ILE A 279 0.89 -13.84 4.59
CA ILE A 279 1.22 -13.17 5.86
C ILE A 279 2.34 -12.14 5.69
N PHE A 280 3.03 -12.13 4.55
CA PHE A 280 4.14 -11.21 4.26
C PHE A 280 3.89 -10.22 3.13
N HIS A 281 2.69 -10.20 2.54
CA HIS A 281 2.27 -9.01 1.83
C HIS A 281 2.03 -7.90 2.85
N GLU A 282 2.96 -6.97 2.92
CA GLU A 282 2.71 -5.63 3.41
C GLU A 282 1.64 -4.99 2.51
N GLU A 283 0.38 -5.28 2.80
CA GLU A 283 -0.78 -4.53 2.29
C GLU A 283 -0.93 -3.20 3.05
N VAL A 284 0.15 -2.68 3.64
CA VAL A 284 0.13 -1.48 4.50
C VAL A 284 0.23 -0.19 3.69
N GLU A 285 0.46 -0.23 2.37
CA GLU A 285 0.46 0.99 1.55
C GLU A 285 -0.71 1.10 0.55
N LYS A 286 -1.57 0.07 0.44
CA LYS A 286 -2.74 0.12 -0.46
C LYS A 286 -4.02 0.61 0.23
N LYS A 287 -4.27 0.23 1.49
CA LYS A 287 -5.49 0.65 2.22
C LYS A 287 -5.51 2.16 2.47
N ASP A 288 -4.35 2.75 2.68
CA ASP A 288 -4.19 4.17 3.02
C ASP A 288 -4.56 5.09 1.84
N LYS A 289 -4.20 4.72 0.60
CA LYS A 289 -4.63 5.45 -0.61
C LYS A 289 -6.14 5.36 -0.83
N THR A 290 -6.76 4.21 -0.54
CA THR A 290 -8.22 4.04 -0.74
C THR A 290 -9.06 4.91 0.20
N VAL A 291 -8.63 5.07 1.45
CA VAL A 291 -9.34 5.93 2.43
C VAL A 291 -9.20 7.40 2.06
N LEU A 292 -8.00 7.83 1.64
CA LEU A 292 -7.78 9.20 1.17
C LEU A 292 -8.61 9.49 -0.09
N VAL A 293 -8.65 8.58 -1.06
CA VAL A 293 -9.49 8.71 -2.26
C VAL A 293 -10.96 8.83 -1.88
N ALA A 294 -11.45 7.98 -0.98
CA ALA A 294 -12.83 8.05 -0.50
C ALA A 294 -13.16 9.39 0.19
N ALA A 295 -12.27 9.88 1.08
CA ALA A 295 -12.47 11.16 1.74
C ALA A 295 -12.46 12.34 0.74
N SER A 296 -11.57 12.32 -0.24
CA SER A 296 -11.51 13.33 -1.32
C SER A 296 -12.77 13.31 -2.19
N VAL A 297 -13.29 12.12 -2.54
CA VAL A 297 -14.55 11.99 -3.28
C VAL A 297 -15.72 12.52 -2.46
N ILE A 298 -15.82 12.18 -1.17
CA ILE A 298 -16.88 12.69 -0.29
C ILE A 298 -16.80 14.22 -0.15
N ALA A 299 -15.59 14.78 0.02
CA ALA A 299 -15.39 16.22 0.09
C ALA A 299 -15.82 16.91 -1.23
N ALA A 300 -15.46 16.34 -2.38
CA ALA A 300 -15.88 16.84 -3.68
C ALA A 300 -17.41 16.77 -3.83
N MET A 301 -18.04 15.64 -3.47
CA MET A 301 -19.50 15.49 -3.54
C MET A 301 -20.22 16.51 -2.64
N ALA A 302 -19.77 16.69 -1.39
CA ALA A 302 -20.37 17.66 -0.48
C ALA A 302 -20.17 19.11 -0.95
N TYR A 303 -19.02 19.42 -1.55
CA TYR A 303 -18.76 20.71 -2.18
C TYR A 303 -19.67 20.96 -3.40
N THR A 304 -19.81 19.97 -4.29
CA THR A 304 -20.71 20.08 -5.45
C THR A 304 -22.17 20.25 -5.02
N ALA A 305 -22.59 19.54 -3.97
CA ALA A 305 -23.94 19.66 -3.42
C ALA A 305 -24.19 21.03 -2.74
N ALA A 306 -23.13 21.73 -2.32
CA ALA A 306 -23.23 23.10 -1.83
C ALA A 306 -23.41 24.12 -2.97
N ILE A 307 -22.83 23.88 -4.16
CA ILE A 307 -22.99 24.75 -5.34
C ILE A 307 -24.32 24.47 -6.04
N SER A 308 -24.77 23.22 -6.01
CA SER A 308 -25.99 22.77 -6.67
C SER A 308 -26.80 21.90 -5.70
N PRO A 309 -27.53 22.53 -4.76
CA PRO A 309 -28.38 21.81 -3.82
C PRO A 309 -29.45 21.00 -4.56
N PRO A 310 -30.00 19.96 -3.90
CA PRO A 310 -31.07 19.14 -4.45
C PRO A 310 -32.24 20.00 -4.96
N GLY A 311 -32.69 19.74 -6.18
CA GLY A 311 -33.72 20.56 -6.84
C GLY A 311 -33.18 21.81 -7.55
N GLY A 312 -31.91 22.15 -7.38
CA GLY A 312 -31.23 23.23 -8.10
C GLY A 312 -31.32 24.61 -7.45
N VAL A 313 -30.79 25.60 -8.17
CA VAL A 313 -30.89 27.03 -7.85
C VAL A 313 -31.72 27.75 -8.91
N ALA A 314 -32.42 28.79 -8.50
CA ALA A 314 -33.18 29.63 -9.43
C ALA A 314 -32.24 30.32 -10.43
N SER A 315 -32.51 30.17 -11.72
CA SER A 315 -31.70 30.76 -12.80
C SER A 315 -32.10 32.20 -13.15
N MET A 316 -33.32 32.62 -12.80
CA MET A 316 -33.90 33.94 -13.07
C MET A 316 -34.86 34.32 -11.93
N ASP A 317 -35.14 35.62 -11.75
CA ASP A 317 -36.21 36.08 -10.86
C ASP A 317 -37.54 35.44 -11.32
N ALA A 318 -38.12 34.58 -10.49
CA ALA A 318 -39.42 33.99 -10.76
C ALA A 318 -40.50 34.90 -10.18
N ALA A 319 -41.10 35.76 -11.00
CA ALA A 319 -42.35 36.46 -10.68
C ALA A 319 -43.31 36.24 -11.86
N GLU A 320 -44.45 35.57 -11.65
CA GLU A 320 -45.46 35.45 -12.68
C GLU A 320 -46.27 36.75 -12.79
N PHE A 321 -46.18 37.46 -13.92
CA PHE A 321 -47.14 38.47 -14.33
C PHE A 321 -47.50 38.29 -15.81
N SER A 322 -48.79 38.19 -16.12
CA SER A 322 -49.49 38.72 -17.32
C SER A 322 -50.92 38.12 -17.40
N PRO A 323 -51.95 38.80 -17.96
CA PRO A 323 -51.87 39.81 -19.04
C PRO A 323 -52.75 41.08 -18.81
N SER A 324 -52.50 42.23 -19.46
CA SER A 324 -52.95 42.51 -20.84
C SER A 324 -52.34 43.83 -21.39
N PRO A 325 -52.31 44.02 -22.74
CA PRO A 325 -51.51 45.04 -23.40
C PRO A 325 -52.28 46.35 -23.55
N SER A 326 -52.53 47.03 -22.44
CA SER A 326 -52.90 48.44 -22.47
C SER A 326 -52.82 48.97 -21.06
N GLN A 327 -51.73 49.66 -20.74
CA GLN A 327 -51.64 50.86 -19.89
C GLN A 327 -50.14 51.07 -19.56
N PRO A 328 -49.57 52.25 -19.86
CA PRO A 328 -48.19 52.55 -19.47
C PRO A 328 -48.18 52.96 -18.00
N ILE A 329 -47.40 52.27 -17.17
CA ILE A 329 -47.07 52.78 -15.83
C ILE A 329 -45.56 52.86 -15.70
N SER A 330 -45.12 54.08 -15.45
CA SER A 330 -43.76 54.57 -15.26
C SER A 330 -43.08 53.94 -14.05
N PRO A 331 -41.73 53.87 -14.01
CA PRO A 331 -41.00 53.34 -12.89
C PRO A 331 -40.75 54.45 -11.86
N LEU A 332 -41.54 54.51 -10.79
CA LEU A 332 -41.10 55.09 -9.52
C LEU A 332 -42.03 54.71 -8.37
N ASP A 333 -41.41 54.44 -7.23
CA ASP A 333 -41.96 54.25 -5.89
C ASP A 333 -42.62 52.91 -5.55
N GLY A 334 -41.89 52.15 -4.73
CA GLY A 334 -42.36 50.93 -4.10
C GLY A 334 -43.36 51.21 -3.00
N VAL A 335 -44.57 50.67 -3.18
CA VAL A 335 -45.44 50.19 -2.11
C VAL A 335 -46.18 48.99 -2.70
N ALA A 336 -46.07 47.82 -2.06
CA ALA A 336 -46.83 46.65 -2.42
C ALA A 336 -48.31 46.91 -2.12
N GLU A 337 -49.12 47.19 -3.14
CA GLU A 337 -50.57 47.14 -3.02
C GLU A 337 -51.01 45.67 -2.98
N PHE A 338 -51.75 45.36 -1.90
CA PHE A 338 -52.35 44.07 -1.61
C PHE A 338 -53.50 43.84 -2.61
N SER A 339 -53.28 43.02 -3.64
CA SER A 339 -54.37 42.52 -4.47
C SER A 339 -55.03 41.33 -3.77
N ASP A 340 -56.24 41.54 -3.26
CA ASP A 340 -57.14 40.51 -2.69
C ASP A 340 -57.68 39.56 -3.77
N ASP A 341 -56.79 38.85 -4.48
CA ASP A 341 -57.17 37.79 -5.42
C ASP A 341 -56.76 36.42 -4.83
N PRO A 342 -57.70 35.60 -4.31
CA PRO A 342 -57.37 34.40 -3.53
C PRO A 342 -56.76 33.25 -4.34
N TYR A 343 -56.51 33.45 -5.64
CA TYR A 343 -56.01 32.42 -6.55
C TYR A 343 -54.60 32.67 -7.12
N TYR A 344 -53.98 33.82 -6.88
CA TYR A 344 -52.66 34.14 -7.42
C TYR A 344 -51.74 34.69 -6.33
N SER A 345 -50.95 33.80 -5.73
CA SER A 345 -49.86 34.19 -4.82
C SER A 345 -48.62 34.52 -5.64
N SER A 346 -48.19 35.79 -5.62
CA SER A 346 -46.86 36.15 -6.09
C SER A 346 -45.81 35.61 -5.10
N TYR A 347 -44.73 35.06 -5.63
CA TYR A 347 -43.61 34.59 -4.82
C TYR A 347 -42.33 35.19 -5.39
N TYR A 348 -41.50 35.80 -4.54
CA TYR A 348 -40.21 36.36 -4.94
C TYR A 348 -39.09 35.39 -4.56
N LEU A 349 -38.38 34.85 -5.54
CA LEU A 349 -37.19 34.02 -5.35
C LEU A 349 -36.02 34.64 -6.11
N PRO A 350 -34.99 35.18 -5.42
CA PRO A 350 -33.87 35.83 -6.08
C PRO A 350 -33.03 34.81 -6.88
N PRO A 351 -32.37 35.24 -7.98
CA PRO A 351 -31.46 34.40 -8.74
C PRO A 351 -30.35 33.85 -7.85
N GLY A 352 -30.04 32.56 -8.02
CA GLY A 352 -29.12 31.83 -7.14
C GLY A 352 -29.75 31.33 -5.83
N GLY A 353 -31.01 31.66 -5.55
CA GLY A 353 -31.77 31.12 -4.42
C GLY A 353 -31.95 29.60 -4.53
N SER A 354 -31.75 28.88 -3.43
CA SER A 354 -31.95 27.43 -3.39
C SER A 354 -33.44 27.07 -3.45
N LEU A 355 -33.83 26.28 -4.44
CA LEU A 355 -35.22 25.80 -4.57
C LEU A 355 -35.59 24.88 -3.40
N LEU A 356 -34.63 24.12 -2.86
CA LEU A 356 -34.79 23.33 -1.64
C LEU A 356 -35.17 24.19 -0.43
N ALA A 357 -34.52 25.33 -0.25
CA ALA A 357 -34.77 26.23 0.88
C ALA A 357 -36.17 26.83 0.82
N TYR A 358 -36.65 27.08 -0.39
CA TYR A 358 -37.95 27.67 -0.64
C TYR A 358 -39.09 26.66 -0.47
N PHE A 359 -39.04 25.53 -1.17
CA PHE A 359 -40.13 24.54 -1.14
C PHE A 359 -40.11 23.66 0.12
N TRP A 360 -38.94 23.42 0.72
CA TRP A 360 -38.77 22.47 1.83
C TRP A 360 -37.89 23.04 2.96
N PRO A 361 -38.31 24.12 3.65
CA PRO A 361 -37.45 24.84 4.60
C PRO A 361 -36.96 23.99 5.79
N GLY A 362 -37.76 23.03 6.25
CA GLY A 362 -37.37 22.09 7.29
C GLY A 362 -36.30 21.09 6.84
N LEU A 363 -36.45 20.56 5.62
CA LEU A 363 -35.52 19.61 5.02
C LEU A 363 -34.21 20.28 4.62
N ASN A 364 -34.29 21.53 4.15
CA ASN A 364 -33.16 22.38 3.81
C ASN A 364 -32.19 22.53 5.00
N ARG A 365 -32.69 22.84 6.20
CA ARG A 365 -31.84 22.96 7.39
C ARG A 365 -31.10 21.66 7.70
N ALA A 366 -31.78 20.52 7.66
CA ALA A 366 -31.18 19.22 7.92
C ALA A 366 -30.13 18.86 6.85
N PHE A 367 -30.43 19.13 5.58
CA PHE A 367 -29.51 18.94 4.46
C PHE A 367 -28.22 19.75 4.63
N TRP A 368 -28.31 21.07 4.87
CA TRP A 368 -27.12 21.91 5.00
C TRP A 368 -26.26 21.58 6.21
N ILE A 369 -26.88 21.29 7.36
CA ILE A 369 -26.16 20.88 8.56
C ILE A 369 -25.39 19.58 8.29
N SER A 370 -26.07 18.56 7.75
CA SER A 370 -25.45 17.27 7.46
C SER A 370 -24.38 17.35 6.36
N ASN A 371 -24.62 18.11 5.29
CA ASN A 371 -23.65 18.31 4.21
C ASN A 371 -22.38 19.03 4.70
N THR A 372 -22.52 20.04 5.56
CA THR A 372 -21.40 20.78 6.13
C THR A 372 -20.57 19.91 7.09
N ILE A 373 -21.23 19.10 7.92
CA ILE A 373 -20.55 18.14 8.81
C ILE A 373 -19.78 17.10 7.98
N ALA A 374 -20.37 16.57 6.90
CA ALA A 374 -19.71 15.62 6.01
C ALA A 374 -18.46 16.24 5.36
N PHE A 375 -18.57 17.47 4.87
CA PHE A 375 -17.45 18.19 4.25
C PHE A 375 -16.31 18.46 5.24
N MET A 376 -16.62 19.02 6.40
CA MET A 376 -15.61 19.33 7.42
C MET A 376 -14.95 18.06 7.95
N ALA A 377 -15.72 17.01 8.24
CA ALA A 377 -15.15 15.74 8.69
C ALA A 377 -14.27 15.09 7.61
N ALA A 378 -14.62 15.19 6.32
CA ALA A 378 -13.80 14.68 5.23
C ALA A 378 -12.47 15.45 5.11
N LEU A 379 -12.50 16.77 5.21
CA LEU A 379 -11.29 17.61 5.24
C LEU A 379 -10.39 17.29 6.44
N THR A 380 -10.97 17.02 7.62
CA THR A 380 -10.17 16.62 8.79
C THR A 380 -9.47 15.28 8.57
N VAL A 381 -10.12 14.32 7.91
CA VAL A 381 -9.49 13.03 7.54
C VAL A 381 -8.36 13.25 6.54
N ILE A 382 -8.58 14.08 5.50
CA ILE A 382 -7.54 14.44 4.52
C ILE A 382 -6.36 15.11 5.20
N PHE A 383 -6.61 16.09 6.08
CA PHE A 383 -5.56 16.81 6.81
C PHE A 383 -4.75 15.89 7.73
N LEU A 384 -5.41 15.02 8.50
CA LEU A 384 -4.73 14.03 9.35
C LEU A 384 -3.86 13.07 8.54
N PHE A 385 -4.25 12.78 7.31
CA PHE A 385 -3.52 11.91 6.41
C PHE A 385 -2.32 12.61 5.74
N VAL A 386 -2.54 13.83 5.21
CA VAL A 386 -1.49 14.65 4.55
C VAL A 386 -0.43 15.13 5.55
N SER A 387 -0.80 15.39 6.81
CA SER A 387 0.14 15.81 7.86
C SER A 387 1.13 14.72 8.30
N GLY A 388 1.04 13.51 7.76
CA GLY A 388 1.96 12.41 8.10
C GLY A 388 1.85 11.97 9.56
N ALA A 389 0.73 12.27 10.22
CA ALA A 389 0.50 11.93 11.62
C ALA A 389 0.55 10.40 11.79
N THR A 390 1.68 9.90 12.29
CA THR A 390 2.01 8.47 12.28
C THR A 390 0.88 7.60 12.86
N LEU A 391 0.27 6.79 11.98
CA LEU A 391 -0.81 5.84 12.29
C LEU A 391 -0.40 4.72 13.27
N LYS A 392 0.83 4.75 13.81
CA LYS A 392 1.28 3.84 14.87
C LYS A 392 0.60 4.12 16.21
N LYS A 393 0.09 5.34 16.45
CA LYS A 393 -0.69 5.64 17.66
C LYS A 393 -2.14 5.19 17.47
N ARG A 394 -2.60 4.23 18.29
CA ARG A 394 -4.00 3.73 18.31
C ARG A 394 -5.05 4.85 18.29
N ILE A 395 -4.75 5.99 18.90
CA ILE A 395 -5.63 7.16 18.94
C ILE A 395 -5.86 7.77 17.55
N ILE A 396 -4.83 7.89 16.71
CA ILE A 396 -4.95 8.50 15.37
C ILE A 396 -5.77 7.60 14.45
N VAL A 397 -5.55 6.29 14.51
CA VAL A 397 -6.37 5.30 13.77
C VAL A 397 -7.83 5.33 14.23
N LEU A 398 -8.07 5.51 15.54
CA LEU A 398 -9.43 5.69 16.07
C LEU A 398 -10.06 7.00 15.63
N LEU A 399 -9.30 8.09 15.55
CA LEU A 399 -9.78 9.39 15.06
C LEU A 399 -10.13 9.35 13.57
N ILE A 400 -9.31 8.71 12.74
CA ILE A 400 -9.59 8.56 11.30
C ILE A 400 -10.82 7.67 11.09
N ARG A 401 -10.90 6.54 11.81
CA ARG A 401 -12.10 5.69 11.76
C ARG A 401 -13.32 6.46 12.24
N GLY A 402 -13.27 7.12 13.39
CA GLY A 402 -14.37 7.93 13.90
C GLY A 402 -14.79 9.03 12.91
N GLY A 403 -13.81 9.75 12.35
CA GLY A 403 -14.03 10.77 11.32
C GLY A 403 -14.73 10.22 10.09
N MET A 404 -14.29 9.06 9.57
CA MET A 404 -14.94 8.39 8.44
C MET A 404 -16.37 7.93 8.74
N TRP A 405 -16.69 7.60 9.99
CA TRP A 405 -18.05 7.21 10.35
C TRP A 405 -18.95 8.42 10.42
N VAL A 406 -18.45 9.52 11.01
CA VAL A 406 -19.14 10.80 11.01
C VAL A 406 -19.40 11.27 9.58
N THR A 407 -18.40 11.22 8.67
CA THR A 407 -18.61 11.60 7.27
C THR A 407 -19.68 10.76 6.58
N LEU A 408 -19.64 9.43 6.73
CA LEU A 408 -20.61 8.54 6.10
C LEU A 408 -22.03 8.73 6.68
N THR A 409 -22.19 8.92 7.99
CA THR A 409 -23.50 9.22 8.62
C THR A 409 -24.08 10.56 8.16
N ALA A 410 -23.24 11.58 8.07
CA ALA A 410 -23.66 12.90 7.66
C ALA A 410 -24.02 12.91 6.16
N MET A 411 -23.22 12.24 5.32
CA MET A 411 -23.47 12.16 3.89
C MET A 411 -24.71 11.32 3.54
N THR A 412 -24.95 10.21 4.26
CA THR A 412 -26.18 9.42 4.09
C THR A 412 -27.41 10.22 4.48
N THR A 413 -27.35 11.01 5.54
CA THR A 413 -28.43 11.92 5.94
C THR A 413 -28.70 12.99 4.87
N ALA A 414 -27.63 13.63 4.34
CA ALA A 414 -27.76 14.60 3.25
C ALA A 414 -28.35 13.98 1.97
N TYR A 415 -27.95 12.75 1.64
CA TYR A 415 -28.50 12.00 0.51
C TYR A 415 -30.00 11.71 0.68
N VAL A 416 -30.43 11.27 1.86
CA VAL A 416 -31.86 11.03 2.15
C VAL A 416 -32.66 12.33 1.98
N CYS A 417 -32.15 13.45 2.51
CA CYS A 417 -32.79 14.74 2.28
C CYS A 417 -32.87 15.11 0.80
N ALA A 418 -31.82 14.84 0.02
CA ALA A 418 -31.79 15.11 -1.41
C ALA A 418 -32.82 14.28 -2.20
N VAL A 419 -32.95 12.99 -1.87
CA VAL A 419 -33.92 12.11 -2.55
C VAL A 419 -35.35 12.47 -2.18
N VAL A 420 -35.61 12.81 -0.91
CA VAL A 420 -36.95 13.27 -0.49
C VAL A 420 -37.33 14.57 -1.22
N ALA A 421 -36.39 15.49 -1.41
CA ALA A 421 -36.64 16.75 -2.11
C ALA A 421 -36.87 16.61 -3.62
N THR A 422 -36.28 15.59 -4.25
CA THR A 422 -36.34 15.40 -5.72
C THR A 422 -37.33 14.33 -6.17
N SER A 423 -37.93 13.59 -5.22
CA SER A 423 -38.94 12.57 -5.54
C SER A 423 -40.25 13.21 -6.04
N PRO A 424 -40.75 12.85 -7.23
CA PRO A 424 -41.95 13.47 -7.80
C PRO A 424 -43.21 13.17 -6.99
N GLU A 425 -44.07 14.18 -6.81
CA GLU A 425 -45.33 14.10 -6.03
C GLU A 425 -46.49 13.38 -6.76
N SER A 426 -46.32 12.87 -7.98
CA SER A 426 -47.42 12.29 -8.78
C SER A 426 -47.99 10.96 -8.25
N GLU A 427 -47.55 10.47 -7.10
CA GLU A 427 -48.18 9.37 -6.35
C GLU A 427 -48.86 9.83 -5.04
N LYS A 428 -49.06 11.15 -4.85
CA LYS A 428 -49.91 11.72 -3.77
C LYS A 428 -51.36 11.92 -4.22
N SER A 429 -51.88 11.09 -5.13
CA SER A 429 -53.30 11.15 -5.51
C SER A 429 -54.17 10.53 -4.41
N VAL A 430 -54.58 11.37 -3.46
CA VAL A 430 -55.95 11.56 -2.92
C VAL A 430 -56.71 10.36 -2.33
N LYS A 431 -56.22 9.11 -2.33
CA LYS A 431 -57.01 7.96 -1.82
C LYS A 431 -56.40 7.10 -0.73
N ASN A 432 -55.15 7.27 -0.31
CA ASN A 432 -54.66 6.61 0.91
C ASN A 432 -53.43 7.32 1.50
N PRO A 433 -53.49 7.82 2.74
CA PRO A 433 -52.35 8.47 3.42
C PRO A 433 -51.21 7.48 3.80
N TYR A 434 -51.35 6.20 3.47
CA TYR A 434 -50.41 5.12 3.81
C TYR A 434 -49.69 4.50 2.61
N THR A 435 -49.78 5.09 1.42
CA THR A 435 -49.05 4.59 0.25
C THR A 435 -47.57 4.96 0.40
N TYR A 436 -46.82 4.08 1.05
CA TYR A 436 -45.37 4.18 1.18
C TYR A 436 -44.75 4.24 -0.22
N ASN A 437 -44.18 5.39 -0.58
CA ASN A 437 -43.39 5.50 -1.81
C ASN A 437 -42.29 4.44 -1.76
N LYS A 438 -42.23 3.56 -2.77
CA LYS A 438 -41.29 2.43 -2.80
C LYS A 438 -39.84 2.89 -2.67
N THR A 439 -39.53 4.11 -3.12
CA THR A 439 -38.22 4.75 -2.94
C THR A 439 -37.93 5.05 -1.47
N ILE A 440 -38.90 5.61 -0.74
CA ILE A 440 -38.76 5.90 0.70
C ILE A 440 -38.66 4.60 1.51
N LEU A 441 -39.44 3.58 1.17
CA LEU A 441 -39.35 2.26 1.80
C LEU A 441 -37.97 1.62 1.58
N ALA A 442 -37.44 1.70 0.35
CA ALA A 442 -36.11 1.21 0.03
C ALA A 442 -35.01 1.95 0.80
N ILE A 443 -35.14 3.28 0.96
CA ILE A 443 -34.23 4.09 1.78
C ILE A 443 -34.27 3.65 3.24
N VAL A 444 -35.45 3.46 3.81
CA VAL A 444 -35.60 3.05 5.22
C VAL A 444 -34.98 1.67 5.46
N LEU A 445 -35.25 0.70 4.57
CA LEU A 445 -34.61 -0.63 4.64
C LEU A 445 -33.09 -0.55 4.48
N GLY A 446 -32.62 0.29 3.57
CA GLY A 446 -31.19 0.56 3.38
C GLY A 446 -30.52 1.15 4.62
N LEU A 447 -31.17 2.10 5.29
CA LEU A 447 -30.68 2.70 6.54
C LEU A 447 -30.61 1.67 7.67
N PHE A 448 -31.60 0.78 7.81
CA PHE A 448 -31.55 -0.30 8.80
C PHE A 448 -30.39 -1.27 8.54
N ALA A 449 -30.19 -1.69 7.30
CA ALA A 449 -29.07 -2.54 6.92
C ALA A 449 -27.72 -1.84 7.20
N TRP A 450 -27.63 -0.56 6.87
CA TRP A 450 -26.45 0.26 7.07
C TRP A 450 -26.11 0.47 8.56
N MET A 451 -27.12 0.76 9.39
CA MET A 451 -26.98 0.82 10.85
C MET A 451 -26.52 -0.52 11.43
N GLY A 452 -27.00 -1.65 10.89
CA GLY A 452 -26.54 -2.99 11.26
C GLY A 452 -25.05 -3.22 10.95
N MET A 453 -24.57 -2.79 9.77
CA MET A 453 -23.15 -2.87 9.40
C MET A 453 -22.26 -2.01 10.31
N ILE A 454 -22.76 -0.83 10.70
CA ILE A 454 -22.11 0.07 11.66
C ILE A 454 -22.02 -0.58 13.04
N ILE A 455 -23.11 -1.12 13.57
CA ILE A 455 -23.11 -1.74 14.90
C ILE A 455 -22.16 -2.95 14.95
N THR A 456 -22.19 -3.79 13.92
CA THR A 456 -21.31 -4.97 13.82
C THR A 456 -19.85 -4.57 13.72
N SER A 457 -19.51 -3.54 12.94
CA SER A 457 -18.12 -3.08 12.85
C SER A 457 -17.62 -2.38 14.12
N ILE A 458 -18.47 -1.66 14.87
CA ILE A 458 -18.10 -1.12 16.20
C ILE A 458 -17.84 -2.27 17.17
N ALA A 459 -18.71 -3.29 17.17
CA ALA A 459 -18.55 -4.44 18.05
C ALA A 459 -17.22 -5.16 17.81
N ILE A 460 -16.84 -5.38 16.56
CA ILE A 460 -15.54 -5.98 16.18
C ILE A 460 -14.36 -5.11 16.65
N ALA A 461 -14.46 -3.79 16.49
CA ALA A 461 -13.38 -2.87 16.89
C ALA A 461 -13.26 -2.70 18.42
N ALA A 462 -14.37 -2.74 19.15
CA ALA A 462 -14.40 -2.57 20.61
C ALA A 462 -14.05 -3.87 21.36
N TYR A 463 -14.29 -5.03 20.75
CA TYR A 463 -14.08 -6.34 21.37
C TYR A 463 -12.68 -6.55 21.98
N PRO A 464 -11.55 -6.23 21.31
CA PRO A 464 -10.21 -6.42 21.88
C PRO A 464 -9.94 -5.50 23.08
N SER A 465 -10.46 -4.27 23.02
CA SER A 465 -10.30 -3.25 24.08
C SER A 465 -11.10 -3.63 25.33
N ILE A 466 -12.35 -4.07 25.15
CA ILE A 466 -13.21 -4.56 26.24
C ILE A 466 -12.60 -5.82 26.86
N ARG A 467 -12.12 -6.76 26.04
CA ARG A 467 -11.44 -7.98 26.52
C ARG A 467 -10.23 -7.64 27.38
N SER A 468 -9.39 -6.69 26.96
CA SER A 468 -8.23 -6.24 27.75
C SER A 468 -8.65 -5.59 29.07
N LEU A 469 -9.73 -4.81 29.08
CA LEU A 469 -10.24 -4.15 30.27
C LEU A 469 -10.80 -5.15 31.29
N VAL A 470 -11.57 -6.14 30.81
CA VAL A 470 -12.12 -7.24 31.62
C VAL A 470 -11.00 -8.07 32.25
N ILE A 471 -9.94 -8.39 31.50
CA ILE A 471 -8.76 -9.08 32.05
C ILE A 471 -8.08 -8.24 33.15
N LYS A 472 -8.02 -6.92 33.00
CA LYS A 472 -7.42 -6.02 33.99
C LYS A 472 -8.27 -5.94 35.27
N ILE A 473 -9.59 -5.84 35.13
CA ILE A 473 -10.54 -5.79 36.26
C ILE A 473 -10.57 -7.12 37.02
N THR A 474 -10.56 -8.26 36.31
CA THR A 474 -10.53 -9.60 36.93
C THR A 474 -9.24 -9.82 37.72
N LYS A 475 -8.08 -9.38 37.21
CA LYS A 475 -6.81 -9.39 37.96
C LYS A 475 -6.83 -8.50 39.21
N LEU A 476 -7.45 -7.32 39.13
CA LEU A 476 -7.59 -6.43 40.28
C LEU A 476 -8.53 -7.00 41.36
N LYS A 477 -9.64 -7.64 40.96
CA LYS A 477 -10.53 -8.37 41.88
C LYS A 477 -9.82 -9.54 42.55
N ALA A 478 -9.04 -10.33 41.79
CA ALA A 478 -8.24 -11.42 42.35
C ALA A 478 -7.21 -10.93 43.37
N LYS A 479 -6.54 -9.79 43.11
CA LYS A 479 -5.60 -9.17 44.05
C LYS A 479 -6.30 -8.66 45.32
N ARG A 480 -7.49 -8.04 45.20
CA ARG A 480 -8.29 -7.58 46.34
C ARG A 480 -8.79 -8.74 47.21
N ASN A 481 -9.24 -9.84 46.60
CA ASN A 481 -9.68 -11.03 47.34
C ASN A 481 -8.52 -11.73 48.07
N LYS A 482 -7.30 -11.68 47.51
CA LYS A 482 -6.12 -12.23 48.18
C LYS A 482 -5.76 -11.45 49.45
N ILE A 483 -5.78 -10.11 49.38
CA ILE A 483 -5.56 -9.24 50.55
C ILE A 483 -6.60 -9.49 51.65
N ASN A 484 -7.89 -9.61 51.28
CA ASN A 484 -8.95 -9.89 52.26
C ASN A 484 -8.86 -11.29 52.90
N ASN A 485 -8.22 -12.27 52.25
CA ASN A 485 -8.02 -13.61 52.81
C ASN A 485 -6.78 -13.71 53.71
N ASP A 486 -5.75 -12.89 53.45
CA ASP A 486 -4.54 -12.85 54.27
C ASP A 486 -4.77 -12.12 55.62
N ASP A 487 -5.82 -11.29 55.72
CA ASP A 487 -6.23 -10.58 56.95
C ASP A 487 -7.26 -11.36 57.82
N ALA A 488 -7.63 -12.59 57.44
CA ALA A 488 -8.57 -13.41 58.22
C ALA A 488 -7.84 -14.16 59.35
N PRO A 489 -8.23 -14.02 60.63
CA PRO A 489 -7.53 -14.67 61.74
C PRO A 489 -7.69 -16.20 61.67
N ALA A 490 -6.55 -16.90 61.75
CA ALA A 490 -6.48 -18.36 61.72
C ALA A 490 -7.22 -18.97 62.93
N ILE A 491 -8.30 -19.69 62.67
CA ILE A 491 -9.02 -20.48 63.68
C ILE A 491 -8.16 -21.71 63.98
N ALA A 492 -7.63 -21.78 65.20
CA ALA A 492 -6.85 -22.89 65.72
C ALA A 492 -7.70 -24.17 65.79
N SER A 493 -7.18 -25.28 65.23
CA SER A 493 -7.75 -26.62 65.37
C SER A 493 -7.58 -27.15 66.80
N PRO A 494 -8.54 -27.90 67.36
CA PRO A 494 -8.49 -28.35 68.74
C PRO A 494 -7.49 -29.51 68.92
N SER A 495 -6.65 -29.38 69.94
CA SER A 495 -5.75 -30.43 70.42
C SER A 495 -6.54 -31.57 71.07
N THR A 496 -6.48 -32.77 70.50
CA THR A 496 -6.89 -34.01 71.15
C THR A 496 -5.85 -34.40 72.21
N THR A 497 -6.17 -34.12 73.48
CA THR A 497 -5.55 -34.72 74.66
C THR A 497 -6.31 -36.01 75.01
N HIS A 498 -5.67 -37.17 74.83
CA HIS A 498 -6.08 -38.40 75.52
C HIS A 498 -5.28 -38.52 76.82
N ILE A 499 -6.00 -38.55 77.94
CA ILE A 499 -5.51 -38.87 79.28
C ILE A 499 -6.06 -40.25 79.63
N VAL A 500 -5.13 -41.17 79.96
CA VAL A 500 -5.24 -42.53 80.53
C VAL A 500 -5.91 -43.60 79.68
#